data_AF-A0A3D3WJ47-F1
#
_entry.id   AF-A0A3D3WJ47-F1
#
_cell.length_a   1.000
_cell.length_b   1.000
_cell.length_c   1.000
_cell.angle_alpha   90.00
_cell.angle_beta   90.00
_cell.angle_gamma   90.00
#
_symmetry.space_group_name_H-M   'P 1'
#
loop_
_entity.id
_entity.type
_entity.pdbx_description
1 polymer ?
#
loop_
_entity_poly.entity_id
_entity_poly.type
_entity_poly.pdbx_seq_one_letter_code
_entity_poly.pdbx_strand_id
1 'polypeptide(L)'
;DDGNELITVAFDQLADLAQKTGADECERAKAQMRSSVLMQRESVMNICEAMPREWWRYGGLKDAASYLDMINSITCRDIERMSSRILAEYPVMAAIGDRRANMLMSTDQMDTLAR
;
A
#
# COMPACT_ATOMS: atom_id res chain seq x y z
N ASP A 1 9.98 12.79 20.93
CA ASP A 1 10.91 11.67 20.72
C ASP A 1 10.21 10.50 20.05
N ASP A 2 9.18 9.89 20.65
CA ASP A 2 8.46 8.73 20.09
C ASP A 2 7.93 8.93 18.66
N GLY A 3 7.46 10.14 18.32
CA GLY A 3 6.95 10.43 16.98
C GLY A 3 8.01 10.33 15.88
N ASN A 4 9.23 10.79 16.16
CA ASN A 4 10.34 10.68 15.22
C ASN A 4 10.85 9.25 15.15
N GLU A 5 10.89 8.54 16.27
CA GLU A 5 11.22 7.11 16.29
C GLU A 5 10.24 6.29 15.44
N LEU A 6 8.94 6.55 15.55
CA LEU A 6 7.91 5.89 14.74
C LEU A 6 8.12 6.15 13.24
N ILE A 7 8.46 7.39 12.86
CA ILE A 7 8.73 7.73 11.46
C ILE A 7 9.96 6.95 10.98
N THR A 8 11.06 6.93 11.74
CA THR A 8 12.26 6.18 11.38
C THR A 8 11.94 4.70 11.17
N VAL A 9 11.25 4.06 12.13
CA VAL A 9 10.89 2.63 12.01
C VAL A 9 9.96 2.40 10.82
N ALA A 10 9.02 3.31 10.54
CA ALA A 10 8.14 3.18 9.38
C ALA A 10 8.93 3.23 8.06
N PHE A 11 9.90 4.14 7.93
CA PHE A 11 10.76 4.22 6.75
C PHE A 11 11.67 2.99 6.62
N ASP A 12 12.22 2.48 7.73
CA ASP A 12 13.02 1.24 7.73
C ASP A 12 12.19 0.05 7.21
N GLN A 13 10.93 -0.10 7.65
CA GLN A 13 10.06 -1.17 7.17
C GLN A 13 9.68 -1.02 5.69
N LEU A 14 9.53 0.21 5.20
CA LEU A 14 9.32 0.45 3.78
C LEU A 14 10.57 0.11 2.96
N ALA A 15 11.76 0.48 3.44
CA ALA A 15 13.03 0.15 2.81
C ALA A 15 13.27 -1.38 2.77
N ASP A 16 12.96 -2.09 3.87
CA ASP A 16 13.01 -3.55 3.93
C ASP A 16 12.13 -4.19 2.85
N LEU A 17 10.92 -3.66 2.65
CA LEU A 17 9.99 -4.14 1.62
C LEU A 17 10.54 -3.98 0.19
N ALA A 18 11.36 -2.94 -0.05
CA ALA A 18 12.02 -2.72 -1.33
C ALA A 18 13.19 -3.67 -1.57
N GLN A 19 13.87 -4.12 -0.51
CA GLN A 19 15.04 -4.99 -0.62
C GLN A 19 14.70 -6.48 -0.62
N LYS A 20 13.76 -6.90 0.22
CA LYS A 20 13.46 -8.33 0.40
C LYS A 20 12.04 -8.55 0.88
N THR A 21 11.22 -9.18 0.04
CA THR A 21 9.89 -9.64 0.42
C THR A 21 9.87 -11.15 0.66
N GLY A 22 9.47 -11.56 1.87
CA GLY A 22 9.31 -12.98 2.23
C GLY A 22 8.18 -13.67 1.46
N ALA A 23 8.42 -14.90 1.00
CA ALA A 23 7.43 -15.66 0.23
C ALA A 23 6.15 -15.94 1.04
N ASP A 24 6.29 -16.34 2.30
CA ASP A 24 5.15 -16.60 3.20
C ASP A 24 4.30 -15.34 3.42
N GLU A 25 4.96 -14.19 3.56
CA GLU A 25 4.29 -12.91 3.74
C GLU A 25 3.56 -12.47 2.47
N CYS A 26 4.16 -12.68 1.30
CA CYS A 26 3.52 -12.44 0.01
C CYS A 26 2.26 -13.29 -0.15
N GLU A 27 2.32 -14.59 0.15
CA GLU A 27 1.15 -15.47 0.05
C GLU A 27 0.08 -15.14 1.10
N ARG A 28 0.47 -14.75 2.31
CA ARG A 28 -0.44 -14.27 3.35
C ARG A 28 -1.17 -13.00 2.90
N ALA A 29 -0.46 -12.03 2.35
CA ALA A 29 -1.03 -10.79 1.83
C ALA A 29 -1.99 -11.06 0.65
N LYS A 30 -1.61 -11.92 -0.30
CA LYS A 30 -2.49 -12.35 -1.40
C LYS A 30 -3.76 -13.02 -0.88
N ALA A 31 -3.67 -13.89 0.12
CA ALA A 31 -4.83 -14.51 0.73
C ALA A 31 -5.79 -13.47 1.31
N GLN A 32 -5.28 -12.48 2.04
CA GLN A 32 -6.09 -11.38 2.59
C GLN A 32 -6.77 -10.55 1.50
N MET A 33 -6.04 -10.21 0.43
CA MET A 33 -6.59 -9.44 -0.70
C MET A 33 -7.70 -10.20 -1.42
N ARG A 34 -7.51 -11.52 -1.68
CA ARG A 34 -8.53 -12.38 -2.30
C ARG A 34 -9.79 -12.44 -1.45
N SER A 35 -9.65 -12.65 -0.15
CA SER A 35 -10.80 -12.66 0.78
C SER A 35 -11.54 -11.33 0.76
N SER A 36 -10.81 -10.20 0.79
CA SER A 36 -11.42 -8.86 0.72
C SER A 36 -12.21 -8.63 -0.57
N VAL A 37 -11.69 -9.07 -1.72
CA VAL A 37 -12.40 -8.95 -3.01
C VAL A 37 -13.70 -9.75 -3.02
N LEU A 38 -13.68 -10.98 -2.50
CA LEU A 38 -14.87 -11.84 -2.46
C LEU A 38 -15.92 -11.31 -1.49
N MET A 39 -15.52 -10.96 -0.27
CA MET A 39 -16.42 -10.49 0.78
C MET A 39 -17.08 -9.15 0.44
N GLN A 40 -16.35 -8.23 -0.20
CA GLN A 40 -16.92 -6.94 -0.61
C GLN A 40 -18.12 -7.09 -1.56
N ARG A 41 -18.25 -8.23 -2.26
CA ARG A 41 -19.34 -8.52 -3.19
C ARG A 41 -20.57 -9.14 -2.53
N GLU A 42 -20.57 -9.35 -1.22
CA GLU A 42 -21.73 -9.88 -0.49
C GLU A 42 -22.79 -8.79 -0.21
N SER A 43 -22.36 -7.52 -0.22
CA SER A 43 -23.23 -6.36 0.01
C SER A 43 -23.72 -5.76 -1.30
N VAL A 44 -25.04 -5.72 -1.49
CA VAL A 44 -25.69 -5.05 -2.62
C VAL A 44 -25.28 -3.58 -2.71
N MET A 45 -25.17 -2.90 -1.56
CA MET A 45 -24.72 -1.51 -1.50
C MET A 45 -23.29 -1.36 -2.06
N ASN A 46 -22.37 -2.24 -1.64
CA ASN A 46 -20.99 -2.21 -2.13
C ASN A 46 -20.92 -2.48 -3.63
N ILE A 47 -21.74 -3.40 -4.15
CA ILE A 47 -21.83 -3.69 -5.59
C ILE A 47 -22.30 -2.45 -6.35
N CYS A 48 -23.40 -1.84 -5.92
CA CYS A 48 -23.96 -0.64 -6.54
C CYS A 48 -22.97 0.54 -6.54
N GLU A 49 -22.09 0.62 -5.54
CA GLU A 49 -21.05 1.64 -5.45
C GLU A 49 -19.84 1.32 -6.35
N ALA A 50 -19.44 0.05 -6.42
CA ALA A 50 -18.26 -0.39 -7.16
C ALA A 50 -18.48 -0.42 -8.68
N MET A 51 -19.65 -0.87 -9.16
CA MET A 51 -19.92 -1.03 -10.59
C MET A 51 -19.75 0.27 -11.39
N PRO A 52 -20.33 1.43 -11.00
CA PRO A 52 -20.16 2.68 -11.74
C PRO A 52 -18.70 3.15 -11.72
N ARG A 53 -17.97 2.95 -10.62
CA ARG A 53 -16.55 3.30 -10.53
C ARG A 53 -15.68 2.51 -11.49
N GLU A 54 -15.91 1.20 -11.60
CA GLU A 54 -15.19 0.38 -12.56
C GLU A 54 -15.47 0.82 -13.99
N TRP A 55 -16.75 1.10 -14.29
CA TRP A 55 -17.14 1.60 -15.59
C TRP A 55 -16.46 2.93 -15.91
N TRP A 56 -16.46 3.89 -14.98
CA TRP A 56 -15.80 5.18 -15.18
C TRP A 56 -14.28 5.07 -15.26
N ARG A 57 -13.65 4.20 -14.48
CA ARG A 57 -12.19 4.09 -14.42
C ARG A 57 -11.59 3.26 -15.55
N TYR A 58 -12.29 2.21 -15.97
CA TYR A 58 -11.76 1.19 -16.88
C TYR A 58 -12.60 0.99 -18.15
N GLY A 59 -13.75 1.66 -18.27
CA GLY A 59 -14.63 1.55 -19.44
C GLY A 59 -15.43 0.25 -19.50
N GLY A 60 -15.44 -0.54 -18.42
CA GLY A 60 -16.16 -1.81 -18.36
C GLY A 60 -16.04 -2.47 -16.99
N LEU A 61 -16.94 -3.42 -16.72
CA LEU A 61 -16.91 -4.23 -15.50
C LEU A 61 -15.91 -5.36 -15.66
N LYS A 62 -15.06 -5.55 -14.67
CA LYS A 62 -14.22 -6.75 -14.57
C LYS A 62 -14.92 -7.79 -13.71
N ASP A 63 -14.81 -9.06 -14.08
CA ASP A 63 -15.32 -10.12 -13.24
C ASP A 63 -14.40 -10.35 -12.02
N ALA A 64 -14.94 -11.00 -10.99
CA ALA A 64 -14.17 -11.31 -9.79
C ALA A 64 -12.96 -12.21 -10.10
N ALA A 65 -13.12 -13.15 -11.05
CA ALA A 65 -12.06 -14.08 -11.45
C ALA A 65 -10.82 -13.31 -11.98
N SER A 66 -11.02 -12.31 -12.83
CA SER A 66 -9.95 -11.45 -13.35
C SER A 66 -9.17 -10.79 -12.22
N TYR A 67 -9.84 -10.28 -11.19
CA TYR A 67 -9.16 -9.69 -10.04
C TYR A 67 -8.38 -10.72 -9.22
N LEU A 68 -8.95 -11.91 -9.02
CA LEU A 68 -8.25 -12.99 -8.32
C LEU A 68 -7.01 -13.45 -9.09
N ASP A 69 -7.08 -13.56 -10.41
CA ASP A 69 -5.95 -13.93 -11.27
C ASP A 69 -4.86 -12.85 -11.26
N MET A 70 -5.26 -11.57 -11.33
CA MET A 70 -4.32 -10.45 -11.18
C MET A 70 -3.63 -10.49 -9.82
N ILE A 71 -4.33 -10.80 -8.72
CA ILE A 71 -3.72 -10.92 -7.39
C ILE A 71 -2.78 -12.13 -7.30
N ASN A 72 -3.19 -13.28 -7.83
CA ASN A 72 -2.39 -14.50 -7.79
C ASN A 72 -1.08 -14.35 -8.58
N SER A 73 -1.10 -13.59 -9.68
CA SER A 73 0.08 -13.37 -10.52
C SER A 73 1.14 -12.43 -9.93
N ILE A 74 0.84 -11.71 -8.83
CA ILE A 74 1.81 -10.86 -8.15
C ILE A 74 2.96 -11.71 -7.62
N THR A 75 4.20 -11.29 -7.83
CA THR A 75 5.39 -11.96 -7.27
C THR A 75 6.07 -11.09 -6.20
N CYS A 76 6.91 -11.69 -5.34
CA CYS A 76 7.75 -10.92 -4.41
C CYS A 76 8.60 -9.86 -5.16
N ARG A 77 9.09 -10.22 -6.35
CA ARG A 77 9.87 -9.30 -7.20
C ARG A 77 9.04 -8.13 -7.70
N ASP A 78 7.75 -8.33 -7.98
CA ASP A 78 6.87 -7.23 -8.34
C ASP A 78 6.71 -6.24 -7.19
N ILE A 79 6.59 -6.75 -5.97
CA ILE A 79 6.49 -5.94 -4.74
C ILE A 79 7.79 -5.15 -4.54
N GLU A 80 8.94 -5.82 -4.52
CA GLU A 80 10.26 -5.18 -4.36
C GLU A 80 10.50 -4.08 -5.41
N ARG A 81 10.20 -4.38 -6.68
CA ARG A 81 10.28 -3.42 -7.78
C ARG A 81 9.36 -2.23 -7.57
N MET A 82 8.13 -2.48 -7.11
CA MET A 82 7.15 -1.41 -6.92
C MET A 82 7.57 -0.51 -5.76
N SER A 83 7.90 -1.10 -4.61
CA SER A 83 8.37 -0.41 -3.41
C SER A 83 9.61 0.45 -3.70
N SER A 84 10.60 -0.10 -4.43
CA SER A 84 11.79 0.64 -4.85
C SER A 84 11.46 1.89 -5.69
N ARG A 85 10.45 1.78 -6.57
CA ARG A 85 10.00 2.92 -7.39
C ARG A 85 9.24 3.96 -6.59
N ILE A 86 8.44 3.56 -5.61
CA ILE A 86 7.72 4.50 -4.73
C ILE A 86 8.73 5.27 -3.87
N LEU A 87 9.69 4.56 -3.27
CA LEU A 87 10.67 5.16 -2.35
C LEU A 87 11.71 6.04 -3.04
N ALA A 88 11.86 5.93 -4.36
CA ALA A 88 12.70 6.83 -5.13
C ALA A 88 12.11 8.24 -5.28
N GLU A 89 10.81 8.41 -5.02
CA GLU A 89 10.13 9.71 -5.07
C GLU A 89 10.24 10.45 -3.73
N TYR A 90 10.12 11.78 -3.77
CA TYR A 90 10.25 12.61 -2.57
C TYR A 90 9.10 12.34 -1.56
N PRO A 91 9.40 12.14 -0.26
CA PRO A 91 8.40 11.78 0.72
C PRO A 91 7.43 12.93 1.02
N VAL A 92 6.16 12.59 1.21
CA VAL A 92 5.10 13.53 1.57
C VAL A 92 4.55 13.19 2.96
N MET A 93 4.65 14.11 3.90
CA MET A 93 4.10 13.97 5.25
C MET A 93 2.93 14.92 5.47
N ALA A 94 1.86 14.40 6.06
CA ALA A 94 0.84 15.19 6.73
C ALA A 94 0.74 14.73 8.19
N ALA A 95 0.84 15.66 9.14
CA ALA A 95 0.74 15.38 10.57
C ALA A 95 -0.28 16.33 11.22
N ILE A 96 -1.06 15.78 12.15
CA ILE A 96 -2.04 16.53 12.95
C ILE A 96 -1.77 16.21 14.42
N GLY A 97 -1.64 17.23 15.26
CA GLY A 97 -1.36 17.05 16.68
C GLY A 97 -1.25 18.37 17.44
N ASP A 98 -0.84 18.27 18.71
CA ASP A 98 -0.52 19.44 19.52
C ASP A 98 0.80 20.10 19.07
N ARG A 99 1.39 20.96 19.91
CA ARG A 99 2.68 21.62 19.59
C ARG A 99 3.82 20.64 19.29
N ARG A 100 3.72 19.36 19.69
CA ARG A 100 4.73 18.34 19.41
C ARG A 100 4.77 17.95 17.94
N ALA A 101 3.69 18.16 17.19
CA ALA A 101 3.68 17.95 15.74
C ALA A 101 4.71 18.84 15.02
N ASN A 102 4.99 20.04 15.57
CA ASN A 102 6.01 20.94 15.04
C ASN A 102 7.46 20.47 15.30
N MET A 103 7.64 19.45 16.13
CA MET A 103 8.94 18.84 16.43
C MET A 103 9.20 17.56 15.62
N LEU A 104 8.28 17.20 14.72
CA LEU A 104 8.48 16.08 13.80
C LEU A 104 9.58 16.41 12.79
N MET A 105 10.30 15.38 12.36
CA MET A 105 11.35 15.52 11.37
C MET A 105 10.80 16.11 10.06
N SER A 106 11.61 16.92 9.38
CA SER A 106 11.22 17.52 8.10
C SER A 106 11.22 16.48 6.97
N THR A 107 10.53 16.80 5.86
CA THR A 107 10.54 15.93 4.67
C THR A 107 11.93 15.74 4.09
N ASP A 108 12.84 16.72 4.24
CA ASP A 108 14.25 16.58 3.84
C ASP A 108 15.00 15.55 4.71
N GLN A 109 14.69 15.52 6.01
CA GLN A 109 15.24 14.50 6.91
C GLN A 109 14.68 13.12 6.57
N MET A 110 13.41 13.02 6.18
CA MET A 110 12.81 11.77 5.70
C MET A 110 13.39 11.30 4.36
N ASP A 111 13.66 12.21 3.42
CA ASP A 111 14.27 11.86 2.13
C ASP A 111 15.66 11.23 2.33
N THR A 112 16.36 11.64 3.38
CA THR A 112 17.65 11.05 3.77
C THR A 112 17.49 9.62 4.32
N LEU A 113 16.36 9.29 4.95
CA LEU A 113 16.06 7.93 5.45
C LEU A 113 15.62 6.97 4.34
N ALA A 114 15.04 7.49 3.26
CA ALA A 114 14.55 6.68 2.15
C ALA A 114 15.62 6.28 1.12
N ARG A 115 16.81 6.90 1.17
CA ARG A 115 17.95 6.68 0.26
C ARG A 115 18.96 5.71 0.85
#